data_AF-A0A3D3DF24-F1
#
_entry.id   AF-A0A3D3DF24-F1
#
_cell.length_a   1.000
_cell.length_b   1.000
_cell.length_c   1.000
_cell.angle_alpha   90.00
_cell.angle_beta   90.00
_cell.angle_gamma   90.00
#
_symmetry.space_group_name_H-M   'P 1'
#
loop_
_entity.id
_entity.type
_entity.pdbx_description
1 polymer ?
#
loop_
_entity_poly.entity_id
_entity_poly.type
_entity_poly.pdbx_seq_one_letter_code
_entity_poly.pdbx_strand_id
1 'polypeptide(L)' 'ILLEAKIIGVADVVEAMSSHRPYRPALGTDKALEEISQNRGILYDPEVVDACLKLFREKGFKFE' A
#
# COMPACT_ATOMS: atom_id res chain seq x y z
N ILE A 1 2.73 -11.68 -14.18
CA ILE A 1 1.60 -11.20 -13.34
C ILE A 1 0.94 -10.06 -14.09
N LEU A 2 -0.38 -10.11 -14.24
CA LEU A 2 -1.17 -9.07 -14.91
C LEU A 2 -1.10 -7.74 -14.14
N LEU A 3 -1.31 -6.62 -14.82
CA LEU A 3 -1.22 -5.29 -14.18
C LEU A 3 -2.25 -5.14 -13.06
N GLU A 4 -3.47 -5.61 -13.30
CA GLU A 4 -4.59 -5.59 -12.37
C GLU A 4 -4.26 -6.36 -11.09
N ALA A 5 -3.60 -7.51 -11.22
CA ALA A 5 -3.15 -8.31 -10.07
C ALA A 5 -2.04 -7.61 -9.28
N LYS A 6 -1.14 -6.87 -9.94
CA LYS A 6 -0.12 -6.04 -9.26
C LYS A 6 -0.77 -4.89 -8.49
N ILE A 7 -1.77 -4.24 -9.08
CA ILE A 7 -2.54 -3.16 -8.44
C ILE A 7 -3.26 -3.68 -7.19
N ILE A 8 -3.98 -4.80 -7.31
CA ILE A 8 -4.67 -5.43 -6.18
C ILE A 8 -3.66 -5.84 -5.10
N GLY A 9 -2.51 -6.38 -5.47
CA GLY A 9 -1.49 -6.80 -4.50
C GLY A 9 -0.95 -5.64 -3.65
N VAL A 10 -0.64 -4.49 -4.26
CA VAL A 10 -0.21 -3.30 -3.51
C VAL A 10 -1.36 -2.75 -2.65
N ALA A 11 -2.57 -2.69 -3.19
CA ALA A 11 -3.74 -2.21 -2.45
C ALA A 11 -4.04 -3.07 -1.21
N ASP A 12 -4.02 -4.40 -1.37
CA ASP A 12 -4.28 -5.37 -0.29
C ASP A 12 -3.24 -5.25 0.83
N VAL A 13 -1.95 -5.10 0.50
CA VAL A 13 -0.89 -4.90 1.51
C VAL A 13 -1.13 -3.61 2.30
N VAL A 14 -1.42 -2.50 1.60
CA VAL A 14 -1.61 -1.22 2.26
C VAL A 14 -2.82 -1.24 3.19
N GLU A 15 -3.93 -1.82 2.74
CA GLU A 15 -5.13 -2.00 3.56
C GLU A 15 -4.86 -2.94 4.75
N ALA A 16 -4.20 -4.08 4.51
CA ALA A 16 -3.92 -5.07 5.54
C ALA A 16 -3.01 -4.55 6.67
N MET A 17 -2.09 -3.64 6.36
CA MET A 17 -1.22 -2.99 7.34
C MET A 17 -1.89 -1.82 8.04
N SER A 18 -2.79 -1.10 7.34
CA SER A 18 -3.49 0.07 7.87
C SER A 18 -4.73 -0.29 8.69
N SER A 19 -5.32 -1.46 8.47
CA SER A 19 -6.53 -1.92 9.15
C SER A 19 -6.24 -2.62 10.48
N HIS A 20 -7.13 -2.43 11.46
CA HIS A 20 -7.09 -3.21 12.67
C HIS A 20 -7.67 -4.61 12.41
N ARG A 21 -6.94 -5.65 12.81
CA ARG A 21 -7.39 -7.04 12.73
C ARG A 21 -7.37 -7.68 14.12
N PRO A 22 -8.19 -8.72 14.40
CA PRO A 22 -8.08 -9.46 15.64
C PRO A 22 -6.63 -9.89 15.87
N TYR A 23 -6.07 -9.56 17.05
CA TYR A 23 -4.69 -9.86 17.45
C TYR A 23 -3.57 -9.12 16.69
N ARG A 24 -3.90 -8.20 15.77
CA ARG A 24 -2.94 -7.34 15.08
C ARG A 24 -3.45 -5.88 15.09
N PRO A 25 -2.95 -5.02 15.98
CA PRO A 25 -3.23 -3.60 15.91
C PRO A 25 -2.80 -3.03 14.55
N ALA A 26 -3.56 -2.05 14.05
CA ALA A 26 -3.18 -1.32 12.84
C ALA A 26 -1.79 -0.69 13.06
N LEU A 27 -0.90 -0.86 12.08
CA LEU A 27 0.41 -0.18 12.09
C LEU A 27 0.29 1.27 11.62
N GLY A 28 -0.83 1.61 10.99
CA GLY A 28 -1.12 2.91 10.43
C GLY A 28 -0.69 3.03 8.97
N THR A 29 -1.31 3.99 8.28
CA THR A 29 -1.09 4.23 6.86
C THR A 29 0.36 4.59 6.54
N ASP A 30 1.03 5.39 7.37
CA ASP A 30 2.43 5.77 7.12
C ASP A 30 3.36 4.56 7.07
N LYS A 31 3.16 3.59 7.98
CA LYS A 31 3.94 2.35 8.01
C LYS A 31 3.64 1.45 6.81
N ALA A 32 2.38 1.43 6.37
CA ALA A 32 1.99 0.71 5.17
C ALA A 32 2.64 1.31 3.90
N LEU A 33 2.68 2.65 3.78
CA LEU A 33 3.33 3.35 2.67
C LEU A 33 4.86 3.20 2.71
N GLU A 34 5.45 3.14 3.89
CA GLU A 34 6.87 2.86 4.08
C GLU A 34 7.24 1.45 3.57
N GLU A 35 6.48 0.41 3.92
CA GLU A 35 6.71 -0.97 3.48
C GLU A 35 6.73 -1.12 1.96
N ILE A 36 5.70 -0.60 1.28
CA ILE A 36 5.61 -0.71 -0.19
C ILE A 36 6.70 0.12 -0.88
N SER A 37 7.12 1.23 -0.26
CA SER A 37 8.19 2.07 -0.77
C SER A 37 9.57 1.41 -0.63
N GLN A 38 9.84 0.74 0.50
CA GLN A 38 11.11 0.05 0.74
C GLN A 38 11.29 -1.15 -0.19
N ASN A 39 10.20 -1.84 -0.52
CA ASN A 39 10.22 -3.02 -1.39
C ASN A 39 9.87 -2.73 -2.86
N ARG A 40 9.83 -1.46 -3.26
CA ARG A 40 9.56 -0.99 -4.63
C ARG A 40 10.61 -1.54 -5.60
N GLY A 41 10.16 -2.24 -6.64
CA GLY A 41 11.04 -2.87 -7.64
C GLY A 41 11.71 -4.17 -7.18
N ILE A 42 11.43 -4.62 -5.95
CA ILE A 42 11.88 -5.90 -5.41
C ILE A 42 10.70 -6.86 -5.30
N LEU A 43 9.70 -6.50 -4.50
CA LEU A 43 8.47 -7.28 -4.30
C LEU A 43 7.29 -6.70 -5.08
N TYR A 44 7.31 -5.39 -5.32
CA TYR A 44 6.20 -4.66 -5.92
C TYR A 44 6.62 -3.99 -7.22
N ASP A 45 5.65 -3.87 -8.13
CA ASP A 45 5.85 -3.14 -9.37
C ASP A 45 6.05 -1.63 -9.09
N PRO A 46 7.15 -1.02 -9.57
CA PRO A 46 7.46 0.38 -9.30
C PRO A 46 6.36 1.37 -9.71
N GLU A 47 5.70 1.15 -10.84
CA GLU A 47 4.68 2.06 -11.36
C GLU A 47 3.42 2.03 -10.48
N VAL A 48 3.08 0.84 -10.00
CA VAL A 48 1.93 0.64 -9.10
C VAL A 48 2.20 1.26 -7.73
N VAL A 49 3.40 1.07 -7.17
CA VAL A 49 3.78 1.70 -5.90
C VAL A 49 3.74 3.22 -6.02
N ASP A 50 4.30 3.78 -7.09
CA ASP A 50 4.29 5.22 -7.32
C ASP A 50 2.88 5.78 -7.45
N ALA A 51 1.99 5.07 -8.15
CA ALA A 51 0.59 5.44 -8.26
C ALA A 51 -0.11 5.45 -6.88
N CYS A 52 0.16 4.43 -6.05
CA CYS A 52 -0.37 4.34 -4.69
C CYS A 52 0.15 5.49 -3.81
N LEU A 53 1.46 5.73 -3.80
CA LEU A 53 2.08 6.82 -3.03
C LEU A 53 1.51 8.20 -3.41
N LYS A 54 1.33 8.47 -4.71
CA LYS A 54 0.71 9.71 -5.20
C LYS A 54 -0.74 9.85 -4.73
N LEU A 55 -1.51 8.76 -4.71
CA LEU A 55 -2.89 8.78 -4.23
C LEU A 55 -2.98 9.26 -2.77
N PHE A 56 -2.13 8.73 -1.89
CA PHE A 56 -2.13 9.14 -0.48
C PHE A 56 -1.53 10.53 -0.25
N ARG A 57 -0.41 10.85 -0.91
CA ARG A 57 0.35 12.09 -0.63
C ARG A 57 -0.20 13.33 -1.34
N GLU A 58 -0.62 13.19 -2.60
CA GLU A 58 -1.03 14.32 -3.43
C GLU A 58 -2.54 14.48 -3.49
N LYS A 59 -3.27 13.36 -3.55
CA LYS A 59 -4.74 13.37 -3.65
C LYS A 59 -5.44 13.31 -2.29
N GLY A 60 -4.69 13.18 -1.21
CA GLY A 60 -5.21 13.24 0.17
C GLY A 60 -6.16 12.10 0.53
N PHE A 61 -6.01 10.93 -0.11
CA PHE A 61 -6.83 9.77 0.20
C PHE A 61 -6.63 9.31 1.65
N LYS A 62 -7.72 8.91 2.30
CA LYS A 62 -7.76 8.36 3.67
C LYS A 62 -8.78 7.23 3.70
N PHE A 63 -8.55 6.23 4.56
CA PHE A 63 -9.37 5.02 4.64
C PHE A 63 -10.73 5.16 5.35
N GLU A 64 -11.08 6.36 5.84
CA GLU A 64 -12.16 6.64 6.81
C GLU A 64 -11.95 6.05 8.21
#